data_AF-A0A7L4RPH3-F1
#
_entry.id   AF-A0A7L4RPH3-F1
#
_cell.length_a   1.000
_cell.length_b   1.000
_cell.length_c   1.000
_cell.angle_alpha   90.00
_cell.angle_beta   90.00
_cell.angle_gamma   90.00
#
_symmetry.space_group_name_H-M   'P 1'
#
loop_
_entity.id
_entity.type
_entity.pdbx_description
1 polymer ?
#
loop_
_entity_poly.entity_id
_entity_poly.type
_entity_poly.pdbx_seq_one_letter_code
_entity_poly.pdbx_strand_id
1 'polypeptide(L)'
;MADVTMPPGALSFQEQLDLMIDDIDRSIAGKYVFTLRDLLENPDDYAETSDIDKEIDKLKGDVNAYFDDMISGASEQVAKYKDDAMKSTRLAEKFEGVLKDKVKSAKKPFVSPFYFVRKEDEDEVIFIDNYDTAYEALVDELLKSTMFVVNASIEVDTFKMGRWVFVGENKNMGISIFFPVNPVGVLELAKDQLATALDGVKLDLEASGKTRA
;
A
#
# COMPACT_ATOMS: atom_id res chain seq x y z
N MET A 1 5.63 -0.21 -5.64
CA MET A 1 4.59 0.50 -4.88
C MET A 1 3.49 0.79 -5.86
N ALA A 2 2.23 0.45 -5.55
CA ALA A 2 1.11 0.78 -6.42
C ALA A 2 0.89 2.30 -6.35
N ASP A 3 0.98 2.98 -7.48
CA ASP A 3 0.74 4.41 -7.53
C ASP A 3 -0.77 4.65 -7.40
N VAL A 4 -1.21 5.15 -6.25
CA VAL A 4 -2.60 5.56 -6.05
C VAL A 4 -2.78 6.84 -6.84
N THR A 5 -3.13 6.72 -8.13
CA THR A 5 -3.35 7.86 -9.00
C THR A 5 -4.43 8.76 -8.40
N MET A 6 -4.00 9.90 -7.90
CA MET A 6 -4.87 10.88 -7.24
C MET A 6 -5.44 11.87 -8.26
N PRO A 7 -6.64 12.43 -7.98
CA PRO A 7 -7.24 13.40 -8.88
C PRO A 7 -6.36 14.66 -9.05
N PRO A 8 -6.45 15.37 -10.19
CA PRO A 8 -5.64 16.55 -10.46
C PRO A 8 -5.82 17.63 -9.39
N GLY A 9 -4.70 18.09 -8.79
CA GLY A 9 -4.69 19.12 -7.73
C GLY A 9 -4.66 18.59 -6.30
N ALA A 10 -4.70 17.26 -6.10
CA ALA A 10 -4.38 16.65 -4.82
C ALA A 10 -2.85 16.49 -4.67
N LEU A 11 -2.32 16.72 -3.46
CA LEU A 11 -0.92 16.44 -3.13
C LEU A 11 -0.62 14.97 -3.41
N SER A 12 0.51 14.65 -4.05
CA SER A 12 0.99 13.28 -4.16
C SER A 12 1.07 12.60 -2.79
N PHE A 13 1.04 11.26 -2.77
CA PHE A 13 1.18 10.52 -1.52
C PHE A 13 2.49 10.88 -0.79
N GLN A 14 3.59 11.07 -1.54
CA GLN A 14 4.87 11.49 -0.97
C GLN A 14 4.78 12.87 -0.30
N GLU A 15 4.16 13.85 -0.96
CA GLU A 15 3.98 15.19 -0.36
C GLU A 15 3.11 15.14 0.90
N GLN A 16 2.11 14.25 0.96
CA GLN A 16 1.32 14.05 2.17
C GLN A 16 2.13 13.38 3.28
N LEU A 17 2.94 12.39 2.94
CA LEU A 17 3.83 11.72 3.88
C LEU A 17 4.83 12.70 4.49
N ASP A 18 5.41 13.58 3.67
CA ASP A 18 6.32 14.63 4.15
C ASP A 18 5.64 15.59 5.14
N LEU A 19 4.40 16.02 4.87
CA LEU A 19 3.65 16.84 5.82
C LEU A 19 3.35 16.12 7.13
N MET A 20 3.07 14.81 7.08
CA MET A 20 2.85 14.00 8.28
C MET A 20 4.14 13.85 9.10
N ILE A 21 5.30 13.66 8.44
CA ILE A 21 6.61 13.64 9.11
C ILE A 21 6.84 14.98 9.83
N ASP A 22 6.55 16.12 9.18
CA ASP A 22 6.71 17.44 9.79
C ASP A 22 5.76 17.67 10.99
N ASP A 23 4.55 17.11 10.96
CA ASP A 23 3.63 17.12 12.10
C ASP A 23 4.15 16.24 13.24
N ILE A 24 4.63 15.04 12.93
CA ILE A 24 5.22 14.13 13.92
C ILE A 24 6.44 14.79 14.57
N ASP A 25 7.35 15.37 13.80
CA ASP A 25 8.53 16.08 14.29
C ASP A 25 8.18 17.18 15.29
N ARG A 26 7.12 17.95 14.99
CA ARG A 26 6.59 18.95 15.92
C ARG A 26 6.03 18.32 17.20
N SER A 27 5.37 17.16 17.10
CA SER A 27 4.79 16.46 18.24
C SER A 27 5.83 15.79 19.16
N ILE A 28 6.99 15.40 18.61
CA ILE A 28 8.09 14.76 19.34
C ILE A 28 9.22 15.72 19.69
N ALA A 29 9.11 16.99 19.33
CA ALA A 29 10.13 18.00 19.53
C ALA A 29 10.62 18.02 21.00
N GLY A 30 11.92 17.79 21.18
CA GLY A 30 12.56 17.75 22.49
C GLY A 30 12.39 16.46 23.30
N LYS A 31 11.67 15.45 22.79
CA LYS A 31 11.64 14.10 23.37
C LYS A 31 12.89 13.29 23.01
N TYR A 32 13.39 13.48 21.79
CA TYR A 32 14.54 12.78 21.21
C TYR A 32 15.64 13.77 20.83
N VAL A 33 16.86 13.28 20.65
CA VAL A 33 18.01 14.07 20.17
C VAL A 33 18.01 14.29 18.65
N PHE A 34 17.09 13.62 17.95
CA PHE A 34 16.88 13.68 16.51
C PHE A 34 15.41 13.98 16.20
N THR A 35 15.16 14.46 14.99
CA THR A 35 13.82 14.44 14.39
C THR A 35 13.60 13.09 13.69
N LEU A 36 12.34 12.72 13.45
CA LEU A 36 11.99 11.59 12.60
C LEU A 36 12.60 11.78 11.21
N ARG A 37 12.50 12.99 10.64
CA ARG A 37 13.07 13.28 9.31
C ARG A 37 14.58 13.04 9.26
N ASP A 38 15.32 13.62 10.20
CA ASP A 38 16.78 13.48 10.20
C ASP A 38 17.21 12.03 10.38
N LEU A 39 16.53 11.27 11.25
CA LEU A 39 16.81 9.86 11.47
C LEU A 39 16.55 9.00 10.22
N LEU A 40 15.49 9.29 9.47
CA LEU A 40 15.15 8.57 8.24
C LEU A 40 16.11 8.91 7.09
N GLU A 41 16.54 10.17 6.99
CA GLU A 41 17.39 10.64 5.89
C GLU A 41 18.88 10.36 6.14
N ASN A 42 19.33 10.49 7.39
CA ASN A 42 20.75 10.41 7.78
C ASN A 42 20.94 9.54 9.04
N PRO A 43 20.55 8.24 9.00
CA PRO A 43 20.60 7.39 10.18
C PRO A 43 22.02 7.26 10.77
N ASP A 44 23.04 7.28 9.92
CA ASP A 44 24.45 7.13 10.31
C ASP A 44 24.94 8.22 11.29
N ASP A 45 24.36 9.42 11.24
CA ASP A 45 24.72 10.54 12.13
C ASP A 45 24.36 10.26 13.59
N TYR A 46 23.45 9.30 13.82
CA TYR A 46 22.95 8.93 15.14
C TYR A 46 23.52 7.62 15.67
N ALA A 47 24.42 6.99 14.93
CA ALA A 47 24.89 5.65 15.26
C ALA A 47 25.73 5.55 16.55
N GLU A 48 26.32 6.66 17.00
CA GLU A 48 27.04 6.74 18.28
C GLU A 48 26.13 7.13 19.46
N THR A 49 24.83 7.32 19.21
CA THR A 49 23.85 7.66 20.26
C THR A 49 23.65 6.45 21.17
N SER A 50 23.90 6.65 22.47
CA SER A 50 23.67 5.60 23.46
C SER A 50 22.19 5.18 23.48
N ASP A 51 21.93 3.87 23.55
CA ASP A 51 20.59 3.30 23.56
C ASP A 51 19.73 3.64 22.31
N ILE A 52 20.34 3.94 21.16
CA ILE A 52 19.63 4.31 19.92
C ILE A 52 18.52 3.33 19.54
N ASP A 53 18.72 2.01 19.69
CA ASP A 53 17.70 1.00 19.40
C ASP A 53 16.43 1.18 20.24
N LYS A 54 16.59 1.52 21.53
CA LYS A 54 15.46 1.77 22.43
C LYS A 54 14.78 3.09 22.09
N GLU A 55 15.53 4.10 21.69
CA GLU A 55 14.97 5.38 21.25
C GLU A 55 14.19 5.23 19.95
N ILE A 56 14.65 4.41 19.01
CA ILE A 56 13.90 4.04 17.79
C ILE A 56 12.61 3.30 18.14
N ASP A 57 12.65 2.33 19.07
CA ASP A 57 11.45 1.59 19.49
C ASP A 57 10.41 2.52 20.15
N LYS A 58 10.86 3.49 20.96
CA LYS A 58 9.99 4.52 21.55
C LYS A 58 9.42 5.46 20.48
N LEU A 59 10.26 5.92 19.55
CA LEU A 59 9.84 6.76 18.43
C LEU A 59 8.78 6.06 17.59
N LYS A 60 8.97 4.78 17.27
CA LYS A 60 7.97 3.95 16.59
C LYS A 60 6.65 3.89 17.37
N GLY A 61 6.71 3.83 18.70
CA GLY A 61 5.54 3.95 19.57
C GLY A 61 4.84 5.31 19.45
N ASP A 62 5.59 6.41 19.51
CA ASP A 62 5.05 7.77 19.36
C ASP A 62 4.44 8.01 17.96
N VAL A 63 5.10 7.51 16.89
CA VAL A 63 4.59 7.55 15.52
C VAL A 63 3.27 6.78 15.40
N ASN A 64 3.21 5.56 15.94
CA ASN A 64 1.98 4.77 15.95
C ASN A 64 0.85 5.49 16.72
N ALA A 65 1.17 6.08 17.87
CA ALA A 65 0.20 6.83 18.66
C ALA A 65 -0.33 8.06 17.92
N TYR A 66 0.53 8.80 17.20
CA TYR A 66 0.09 9.92 16.36
C TYR A 66 -0.96 9.48 15.33
N PHE A 67 -0.71 8.38 14.62
CA PHE A 67 -1.68 7.87 13.64
C PHE A 67 -2.95 7.34 14.31
N ASP A 68 -2.84 6.63 15.43
CA ASP A 68 -3.99 6.11 16.17
C ASP A 68 -4.89 7.25 16.68
N ASP A 69 -4.30 8.34 17.16
CA ASP A 69 -5.01 9.55 17.60
C ASP A 69 -5.74 10.20 16.41
N MET A 70 -5.06 10.39 15.28
CA MET A 70 -5.65 10.97 14.06
C MET A 70 -6.80 10.11 13.51
N ILE A 71 -6.63 8.78 13.49
CA ILE A 71 -7.65 7.82 13.03
C ILE A 71 -8.84 7.81 13.99
N SER A 72 -8.59 7.81 15.31
CA SER A 72 -9.66 7.80 16.32
C SER A 72 -10.51 9.09 16.28
N GLY A 73 -9.89 10.23 15.94
CA GLY A 73 -10.59 11.50 15.72
C GLY A 73 -11.51 11.51 14.48
N ALA A 74 -11.33 10.57 13.56
CA ALA A 74 -12.04 10.47 12.29
C ALA A 74 -13.06 9.32 12.25
N SER A 75 -13.82 9.13 13.34
CA SER A 75 -14.69 7.94 13.52
C SER A 75 -15.69 7.68 12.38
N GLU A 76 -16.29 8.71 11.78
CA GLU A 76 -17.19 8.58 10.63
C GLU A 76 -16.43 8.10 9.38
N GLN A 77 -15.23 8.61 9.17
CA GLN A 77 -14.35 8.28 8.05
C GLN A 77 -13.80 6.86 8.21
N VAL A 78 -13.55 6.41 9.44
CA VAL A 78 -13.19 5.02 9.77
C VAL A 78 -14.34 4.08 9.45
N ALA A 79 -15.57 4.41 9.86
CA ALA A 79 -16.75 3.61 9.54
C ALA A 79 -16.94 3.51 8.01
N LYS A 80 -16.80 4.63 7.30
CA LYS A 80 -16.87 4.68 5.84
C LYS A 80 -15.75 3.86 5.19
N TYR A 81 -14.51 4.00 5.67
CA TYR A 81 -13.36 3.25 5.17
C TYR A 81 -13.59 1.74 5.28
N LYS A 82 -14.04 1.28 6.45
CA LYS A 82 -14.36 -0.14 6.67
C LYS A 82 -15.48 -0.64 5.77
N ASP A 83 -16.54 0.16 5.59
CA ASP A 83 -17.64 -0.19 4.69
C ASP A 83 -17.18 -0.28 3.23
N ASP A 84 -16.41 0.71 2.75
CA ASP A 84 -15.84 0.71 1.40
C ASP A 84 -14.84 -0.45 1.20
N ALA A 85 -14.04 -0.78 2.20
CA ALA A 85 -13.08 -1.89 2.16
C ALA A 85 -13.77 -3.25 2.14
N MET A 86 -14.86 -3.41 2.88
CA MET A 86 -15.71 -4.58 2.81
C MET A 86 -16.40 -4.72 1.45
N LYS A 87 -16.89 -3.62 0.88
CA LYS A 87 -17.49 -3.63 -0.47
C LYS A 87 -16.45 -4.03 -1.52
N SER A 88 -15.27 -3.43 -1.47
CA SER A 88 -14.14 -3.79 -2.34
C SER A 88 -13.80 -5.26 -2.21
N THR A 89 -13.68 -5.78 -0.99
CA THR A 89 -13.37 -7.19 -0.72
C THR A 89 -14.41 -8.12 -1.34
N ARG A 90 -15.69 -7.88 -1.09
CA ARG A 90 -16.78 -8.69 -1.66
C ARG A 90 -16.78 -8.65 -3.19
N LEU A 91 -16.55 -7.48 -3.77
CA LEU A 91 -16.47 -7.32 -5.21
C LEU A 91 -15.26 -8.05 -5.78
N ALA A 92 -14.12 -7.98 -5.09
CA ALA A 92 -12.89 -8.65 -5.47
C ALA A 92 -13.05 -10.18 -5.46
N GLU A 93 -13.63 -10.74 -4.40
CA GLU A 93 -13.90 -12.16 -4.27
C GLU A 93 -14.87 -12.66 -5.35
N LYS A 94 -15.95 -11.90 -5.59
CA LYS A 94 -16.93 -12.23 -6.63
C LYS A 94 -16.28 -12.23 -8.02
N PHE A 95 -15.54 -11.18 -8.34
CA PHE A 95 -14.87 -11.05 -9.64
C PHE A 95 -13.78 -12.11 -9.82
N GLU A 96 -12.98 -12.38 -8.80
CA GLU A 96 -11.94 -13.41 -8.85
C GLU A 96 -12.51 -14.80 -9.09
N GLY A 97 -13.63 -15.14 -8.46
CA GLY A 97 -14.32 -16.42 -8.69
C GLY A 97 -14.67 -16.61 -10.17
N VAL A 98 -15.31 -15.61 -10.76
CA VAL A 98 -15.70 -15.62 -12.18
C VAL A 98 -14.47 -15.65 -13.09
N LEU A 99 -13.46 -14.84 -12.78
CA LEU A 99 -12.22 -14.78 -13.54
C LEU A 99 -11.50 -16.13 -13.54
N LYS A 100 -11.39 -16.80 -12.39
CA LYS A 100 -10.77 -18.13 -12.26
C LYS A 100 -11.48 -19.16 -13.14
N ASP A 101 -12.81 -19.16 -13.15
CA ASP A 101 -13.60 -20.07 -13.98
C ASP A 101 -13.42 -19.81 -15.48
N LYS A 102 -13.41 -18.54 -15.90
CA LYS A 102 -13.15 -18.15 -17.29
C LYS A 102 -11.73 -18.48 -17.74
N VAL A 103 -10.73 -18.16 -16.92
CA VAL A 103 -9.30 -18.46 -17.18
C VAL A 103 -9.09 -19.97 -17.32
N LYS A 104 -9.68 -20.76 -16.43
CA LYS A 104 -9.66 -22.22 -16.50
C LYS A 104 -10.29 -22.74 -17.78
N SER A 105 -11.44 -22.19 -18.17
CA SER A 105 -12.16 -22.56 -19.40
C SER A 105 -11.37 -22.21 -20.67
N ALA A 106 -10.69 -21.06 -20.66
CA ALA A 106 -9.77 -20.61 -21.71
C ALA A 106 -8.42 -21.34 -21.69
N LYS A 107 -8.19 -22.25 -20.72
CA LYS A 107 -6.93 -23.00 -20.53
C LYS A 107 -5.70 -22.09 -20.42
N LYS A 108 -5.85 -20.93 -19.77
CA LYS A 108 -4.73 -20.01 -19.50
C LYS A 108 -4.22 -20.21 -18.07
N PRO A 109 -2.92 -20.05 -17.80
CA PRO A 109 -2.41 -20.06 -16.43
C PRO A 109 -2.96 -18.88 -15.62
N PHE A 110 -3.27 -19.13 -14.36
CA PHE A 110 -3.59 -18.12 -13.34
C PHE A 110 -2.54 -18.21 -12.24
N VAL A 111 -1.74 -17.17 -12.05
CA VAL A 111 -0.60 -17.18 -11.11
C VAL A 111 -0.76 -16.10 -10.04
N SER A 112 -0.40 -16.42 -8.80
CA SER A 112 -0.33 -15.48 -7.68
C SER A 112 1.12 -15.43 -7.19
N PRO A 113 2.00 -14.66 -7.85
CA PRO A 113 3.40 -14.58 -7.47
C PRO A 113 3.57 -13.89 -6.12
N PHE A 114 4.59 -14.28 -5.36
CA PHE A 114 4.97 -13.57 -4.13
C PHE A 114 5.43 -12.13 -4.41
N TYR A 115 6.11 -11.92 -5.54
CA TYR A 115 6.56 -10.61 -5.98
C TYR A 115 6.46 -10.48 -7.50
N PHE A 116 6.01 -9.33 -7.97
CA PHE A 116 5.80 -9.03 -9.39
C PHE A 116 6.30 -7.62 -9.70
N VAL A 117 7.44 -7.53 -10.40
CA VAL A 117 7.99 -6.24 -10.84
C VAL A 117 7.33 -5.83 -12.14
N ARG A 118 6.75 -4.63 -12.16
CA ARG A 118 6.24 -4.01 -13.37
C ARG A 118 6.43 -2.50 -13.38
N LYS A 119 6.45 -1.97 -14.60
CA LYS A 119 6.29 -0.55 -14.91
C LYS A 119 4.80 -0.31 -15.17
N GLU A 120 4.09 0.21 -14.16
CA GLU A 120 2.63 0.41 -14.21
C GLU A 120 2.20 1.41 -15.29
N ASP A 121 3.11 2.31 -15.65
CA ASP A 121 3.02 3.29 -16.73
C ASP A 121 2.88 2.69 -18.14
N GLU A 122 3.09 1.38 -18.30
CA GLU A 122 2.91 0.66 -19.56
C GLU A 122 1.59 -0.15 -19.63
N ASP A 123 0.83 -0.25 -18.52
CA ASP A 123 -0.40 -1.03 -18.45
C ASP A 123 -1.66 -0.15 -18.62
N GLU A 124 -2.61 -0.59 -19.45
CA GLU A 124 -3.95 0.01 -19.42
C GLU A 124 -4.77 -0.65 -18.32
N VAL A 125 -5.12 0.12 -17.29
CA VAL A 125 -5.87 -0.36 -16.13
C VAL A 125 -7.32 0.12 -16.19
N ILE A 126 -8.25 -0.83 -16.09
CA ILE A 126 -9.68 -0.59 -16.00
C ILE A 126 -10.08 -0.71 -14.52
N PHE A 127 -10.68 0.36 -13.99
CA PHE A 127 -11.21 0.36 -12.63
C PHE A 127 -12.68 -0.02 -12.62
N ILE A 128 -13.06 -0.93 -11.73
CA ILE A 128 -14.45 -1.36 -11.55
C ILE A 128 -14.92 -1.07 -10.12
N ASP A 129 -16.05 -0.38 -9.99
CA ASP A 129 -16.66 -0.04 -8.69
C ASP A 129 -17.90 -0.90 -8.39
N ASN A 130 -18.33 -1.70 -9.36
CA ASN A 130 -19.48 -2.60 -9.29
C ASN A 130 -19.23 -3.85 -10.15
N TYR A 131 -20.11 -4.85 -10.00
CA TYR A 131 -20.11 -6.04 -10.85
C TYR A 131 -21.27 -5.96 -11.85
N ASP A 132 -20.91 -5.92 -13.13
CA ASP A 132 -21.80 -6.03 -14.29
C ASP A 132 -21.40 -7.26 -15.13
N THR A 133 -22.38 -7.95 -15.72
CA THR A 133 -22.13 -9.05 -16.67
C THR A 133 -21.40 -8.57 -17.93
N ALA A 134 -21.41 -7.28 -18.24
CA ALA A 134 -20.56 -6.70 -19.27
C ALA A 134 -19.05 -6.93 -19.00
N TYR A 135 -18.62 -6.98 -17.73
CA TYR A 135 -17.23 -7.31 -17.39
C TYR A 135 -16.89 -8.77 -17.68
N GLU A 136 -17.87 -9.67 -17.69
CA GLU A 136 -17.63 -11.06 -18.09
C GLU A 136 -17.25 -11.16 -19.56
N ALA A 137 -17.96 -10.42 -20.42
CA ALA A 137 -17.65 -10.35 -21.84
C ALA A 137 -16.30 -9.66 -22.09
N LEU A 138 -15.98 -8.63 -21.30
CA LEU A 138 -14.65 -8.00 -21.34
C LEU A 138 -13.55 -9.00 -20.98
N VAL A 139 -13.72 -9.78 -19.91
CA VAL A 139 -12.75 -10.83 -19.53
C VAL A 139 -12.59 -11.85 -20.66
N ASP A 140 -13.67 -12.30 -21.29
CA ASP A 140 -13.59 -13.22 -22.42
C ASP A 140 -12.80 -12.62 -23.60
N GLU A 141 -12.97 -11.33 -23.89
CA GLU A 141 -12.19 -10.62 -24.91
C GLU A 141 -10.71 -10.54 -24.55
N LEU A 142 -10.38 -10.12 -23.33
CA LEU A 142 -9.01 -10.04 -22.85
C LEU A 142 -8.31 -11.40 -22.91
N LEU A 143 -9.00 -12.48 -22.55
CA LEU A 143 -8.44 -13.83 -22.55
C LEU A 143 -8.05 -14.34 -23.95
N LYS A 144 -8.61 -13.80 -25.04
CA LYS A 144 -8.24 -14.19 -26.41
C LYS A 144 -6.78 -13.91 -26.74
N SER A 145 -6.24 -12.80 -26.23
CA SER A 145 -4.85 -12.36 -26.47
C SER A 145 -3.93 -12.55 -25.27
N THR A 146 -4.47 -13.05 -24.15
CA THR A 146 -3.73 -13.31 -22.91
C THR A 146 -2.92 -14.60 -23.00
N MET A 147 -1.66 -14.56 -22.62
CA MET A 147 -0.83 -15.75 -22.38
C MET A 147 -1.12 -16.34 -21.00
N PHE A 148 -1.13 -15.50 -19.95
CA PHE A 148 -1.46 -15.87 -18.58
C PHE A 148 -2.04 -14.68 -17.80
N VAL A 149 -2.74 -14.97 -16.70
CA VAL A 149 -3.28 -13.97 -15.79
C VAL A 149 -2.49 -13.99 -14.48
N VAL A 150 -2.07 -12.81 -14.03
CA VAL A 150 -1.45 -12.59 -12.73
C VAL A 150 -2.48 -12.01 -11.77
N ASN A 151 -2.62 -12.62 -10.60
CA ASN A 151 -3.29 -12.01 -9.47
C ASN A 151 -2.28 -11.15 -8.72
N ALA A 152 -2.46 -9.84 -8.80
CA ALA A 152 -1.66 -8.82 -8.13
C ALA A 152 -2.47 -8.13 -7.02
N SER A 153 -3.53 -8.79 -6.53
CA SER A 153 -4.35 -8.27 -5.45
C SER A 153 -3.54 -8.11 -4.17
N ILE A 154 -3.83 -7.06 -3.41
CA ILE A 154 -3.20 -6.77 -2.12
C ILE A 154 -4.21 -7.10 -1.02
N GLU A 155 -3.75 -7.77 0.02
CA GLU A 155 -4.52 -8.00 1.25
C GLU A 155 -3.94 -7.11 2.36
N VAL A 156 -4.79 -6.31 3.00
CA VAL A 156 -4.46 -5.45 4.14
C VAL A 156 -5.42 -5.81 5.26
N ASP A 157 -4.91 -6.37 6.35
CA ASP A 157 -5.68 -6.98 7.44
C ASP A 157 -6.71 -8.02 6.94
N THR A 158 -8.00 -7.66 6.97
CA THR A 158 -9.13 -8.49 6.54
C THR A 158 -9.71 -8.03 5.20
N PHE A 159 -9.10 -7.02 4.58
CA PHE A 159 -9.58 -6.40 3.36
C PHE A 159 -8.74 -6.84 2.17
N LYS A 160 -9.41 -6.98 1.02
CA LYS A 160 -8.78 -7.30 -0.26
C LYS A 160 -9.01 -6.18 -1.27
N MET A 161 -7.92 -5.69 -1.82
CA MET A 161 -7.89 -4.80 -2.99
C MET A 161 -7.60 -5.64 -4.22
N GLY A 162 -8.66 -5.97 -4.96
CA GLY A 162 -8.56 -6.86 -6.11
C GLY A 162 -7.83 -6.22 -7.28
N ARG A 163 -6.79 -6.88 -7.79
CA ARG A 163 -6.10 -6.50 -9.02
C ARG A 163 -5.66 -7.72 -9.80
N TRP A 164 -6.04 -7.78 -11.08
CA TRP A 164 -5.65 -8.85 -11.98
C TRP A 164 -5.09 -8.27 -13.26
N VAL A 165 -4.10 -8.97 -13.78
CA VAL A 165 -3.30 -8.50 -14.88
C VAL A 165 -3.26 -9.58 -15.96
N PHE A 166 -3.79 -9.23 -17.12
CA PHE A 166 -3.85 -10.06 -18.30
C PHE A 166 -2.57 -9.83 -19.10
N VAL A 167 -1.66 -10.80 -19.06
CA VAL A 167 -0.35 -10.70 -19.71
C VAL A 167 -0.47 -11.21 -21.13
N GLY A 168 -0.51 -10.29 -22.10
CA GLY A 168 -0.58 -10.62 -23.52
C GLY A 168 0.79 -10.54 -24.21
N GLU A 169 0.85 -10.99 -25.48
CA GLU A 169 2.08 -10.97 -26.27
C GLU A 169 2.58 -9.56 -26.60
N ASN A 170 1.65 -8.62 -26.81
CA ASN A 170 1.95 -7.26 -27.27
C ASN A 170 1.54 -6.16 -26.29
N LYS A 171 0.64 -6.46 -25.36
CA LYS A 171 0.09 -5.50 -24.41
C LYS A 171 -0.41 -6.22 -23.17
N ASN A 172 -0.29 -5.54 -22.05
CA ASN A 172 -0.87 -5.95 -20.79
C ASN A 172 -2.10 -5.11 -20.49
N MET A 173 -3.10 -5.75 -19.89
CA MET A 173 -4.31 -5.07 -19.43
C MET A 173 -4.51 -5.40 -17.95
N GLY A 174 -4.81 -4.38 -17.14
CA GLY A 174 -5.16 -4.52 -15.73
C GLY A 174 -6.66 -4.37 -15.53
N ILE A 175 -7.24 -5.17 -14.64
CA ILE A 175 -8.53 -4.87 -14.02
C ILE A 175 -8.27 -4.71 -12.53
N SER A 176 -8.67 -3.56 -11.99
CA SER A 176 -8.54 -3.26 -10.57
C SER A 176 -9.88 -2.89 -9.99
N ILE A 177 -10.15 -3.37 -8.79
CA ILE A 177 -11.30 -2.92 -8.01
C ILE A 177 -11.03 -1.48 -7.59
N PHE A 178 -11.97 -0.59 -7.88
CA PHE A 178 -11.90 0.79 -7.43
C PHE A 178 -12.04 0.81 -5.90
N PHE A 179 -11.03 1.37 -5.25
CA PHE A 179 -11.07 1.66 -3.84
C PHE A 179 -11.08 3.19 -3.66
N PRO A 180 -12.18 3.78 -3.17
CA PRO A 180 -12.25 5.23 -3.02
C PRO A 180 -11.13 5.74 -2.10
N VAL A 181 -10.49 6.84 -2.51
CA VAL A 181 -9.53 7.53 -1.64
C VAL A 181 -10.24 7.94 -0.35
N ASN A 182 -9.70 7.48 0.77
CA ASN A 182 -10.21 7.77 2.10
C ASN A 182 -9.04 8.26 2.97
N PRO A 183 -9.18 9.38 3.70
CA PRO A 183 -8.13 9.89 4.58
C PRO A 183 -7.60 8.86 5.57
N VAL A 184 -8.47 7.99 6.11
CA VAL A 184 -8.06 6.90 7.01
C VAL A 184 -7.16 5.91 6.30
N GLY A 185 -7.46 5.55 5.06
CA GLY A 185 -6.60 4.66 4.26
C GLY A 185 -5.22 5.27 3.98
N VAL A 186 -5.15 6.59 3.78
CA VAL A 186 -3.86 7.30 3.63
C VAL A 186 -3.07 7.25 4.93
N LEU A 187 -3.72 7.49 6.08
CA LEU A 187 -3.08 7.44 7.40
C LEU A 187 -2.55 6.03 7.73
N GLU A 188 -3.35 4.99 7.46
CA GLU A 188 -2.94 3.58 7.67
C GLU A 188 -1.74 3.22 6.78
N LEU A 189 -1.74 3.64 5.52
CA LEU A 189 -0.61 3.41 4.60
C LEU A 189 0.66 4.16 5.05
N ALA A 190 0.52 5.42 5.48
CA ALA A 190 1.64 6.20 5.99
C ALA A 190 2.22 5.59 7.27
N LYS A 191 1.35 5.11 8.17
CA LYS A 191 1.73 4.40 9.40
C LYS A 191 2.59 3.17 9.09
N ASP A 192 2.14 2.33 8.16
CA ASP A 192 2.86 1.11 7.75
C ASP A 192 4.22 1.42 7.09
N GLN A 193 4.26 2.43 6.21
CA GLN A 193 5.49 2.83 5.55
C GLN A 193 6.52 3.39 6.53
N LEU A 194 6.12 4.26 7.46
CA LEU A 194 7.03 4.81 8.47
C LEU A 194 7.50 3.72 9.44
N ALA A 195 6.63 2.79 9.82
CA ALA A 195 7.02 1.64 10.64
C ALA A 195 8.09 0.78 9.94
N THR A 196 7.90 0.51 8.63
CA THR A 196 8.86 -0.24 7.81
C THR A 196 10.18 0.53 7.66
N ALA A 197 10.12 1.84 7.44
CA ALA A 197 11.32 2.68 7.29
C ALA A 197 12.14 2.73 8.59
N LEU A 198 11.48 2.86 9.74
CA LEU A 198 12.13 2.82 11.06
C LEU A 198 12.74 1.45 11.36
N ASP A 199 12.08 0.35 10.99
CA ASP A 199 12.66 -0.99 11.08
C ASP A 199 13.91 -1.12 10.19
N GLY A 200 13.88 -0.54 9.00
CA GLY A 200 15.04 -0.47 8.09
C GLY A 200 16.21 0.30 8.69
N VAL A 201 15.97 1.50 9.24
CA VAL A 201 16.99 2.30 9.93
C VAL A 201 17.64 1.51 11.07
N LYS A 202 16.83 0.84 11.89
CA LYS A 202 17.32 0.01 12.99
C LYS A 202 18.25 -1.10 12.49
N LEU A 203 17.83 -1.83 11.46
CA LEU A 203 18.63 -2.89 10.84
C LEU A 203 19.95 -2.37 10.27
N ASP A 204 19.94 -1.20 9.62
CA ASP A 204 21.15 -0.58 9.05
C ASP A 204 22.15 -0.17 10.15
N LEU A 205 21.64 0.41 11.24
CA LEU A 205 22.46 0.77 12.41
C LEU A 205 23.05 -0.47 13.10
N GLU A 206 22.27 -1.54 13.25
CA GLU A 206 22.75 -2.83 13.78
C GLU A 206 23.82 -3.46 12.87
N ALA A 207 23.58 -3.48 11.55
CA ALA A 207 24.48 -4.06 10.56
C ALA A 207 25.82 -3.31 10.47
N SER A 208 25.82 -2.00 10.72
CA SER A 208 27.04 -1.19 10.78
C SER A 208 27.95 -1.51 11.98
N GLY A 209 27.49 -2.37 12.91
CA GLY A 209 28.22 -2.75 14.12
C GLY A 209 28.25 -1.67 15.19
N LYS A 210 27.41 -0.63 15.04
CA LYS A 210 27.43 0.58 15.86
C LYS A 210 26.44 0.57 17.04
N THR A 211 25.61 -0.47 17.18
CA THR A 211 24.69 -0.65 18.33
C THR A 211 25.27 -1.48 19.48
N ARG A 212 26.53 -1.93 19.40
CA ARG A 212 27.20 -2.66 20.50
C ARG A 212 27.97 -1.72 21.44
N ALA A 213 27.29 -1.20 22.45
CA ALA A 213 27.88 -0.79 23.73
C ALA A 213 26.91 -1.07 24.87
#